data_AF-A0A838S0G9-F1
#
_entry.id   AF-A0A838S0G9-F1
#
_cell.length_a   1.000
_cell.length_b   1.000
_cell.length_c   1.000
_cell.angle_alpha   90.00
_cell.angle_beta   90.00
_cell.angle_gamma   90.00
#
_symmetry.space_group_name_H-M   'P 1'
#
loop_
_entity.id
_entity.type
_entity.pdbx_description
1 polymer ?
#
loop_
_entity_poly.entity_id
_entity_poly.type
_entity_poly.pdbx_seq_one_letter_code
_entity_poly.pdbx_strand_id
1 'polypeptide(L)'
;MAFLSSRFCSFILSGLSLLATASPIVGDWENSVRPFARGAFPDLKPVRVQYGFGWNGLTAATADLRLLRTPDDHFKVEANGHTTGLAKSLWNFEAKHVGIVEARTLRPVQVSETETVRSKKWDSELNYTAEGVISQRREQRGSSVKSKTREFKFPSVQSLDSALLYLRSQPLQDGAVERIVV
;
A
#
# COMPACT_ATOMS: atom_id res chain seq x y z
N MET A 1 53.12 31.33 32.31
CA MET A 1 52.80 32.78 32.39
C MET A 1 53.19 33.38 31.03
N ALA A 2 52.24 33.50 30.10
CA ALA A 2 51.49 34.72 29.75
C ALA A 2 52.26 35.59 28.74
N PHE A 3 51.69 36.25 27.72
CA PHE A 3 50.47 36.18 26.91
C PHE A 3 50.61 37.36 25.91
N LEU A 4 49.73 37.43 24.89
CA LEU A 4 49.44 38.57 23.98
C LEU A 4 50.43 38.81 22.81
N SER A 5 50.04 39.24 21.60
CA SER A 5 48.77 39.80 21.10
C SER A 5 48.82 39.79 19.54
N SER A 6 47.79 39.29 18.85
CA SER A 6 46.72 40.06 18.13
C SER A 6 47.13 40.81 16.85
N ARG A 7 46.54 40.39 15.71
CA ARG A 7 45.66 41.15 14.75
C ARG A 7 45.72 40.50 13.36
N PHE A 8 44.66 39.78 12.95
CA PHE A 8 43.53 40.26 12.12
C PHE A 8 43.89 40.57 10.66
N CYS A 9 43.49 39.70 9.72
CA CYS A 9 42.63 40.10 8.61
C CYS A 9 42.05 38.87 7.89
N SER A 10 40.78 38.60 8.18
CA SER A 10 39.91 37.73 7.40
C SER A 10 39.65 38.34 6.03
N PHE A 11 39.76 37.55 4.97
CA PHE A 11 38.97 37.77 3.75
C PHE A 11 38.06 36.56 3.56
N ILE A 12 36.82 36.75 4.03
CA ILE A 12 35.68 35.89 3.77
C ILE A 12 35.25 36.19 2.32
N LEU A 13 35.44 35.25 1.40
CA LEU A 13 34.81 35.32 0.09
C LEU A 13 33.37 34.80 0.23
N SER A 14 32.44 35.73 0.15
CA SER A 14 31.00 35.51 0.09
C SER A 14 30.63 34.65 -1.12
N GLY A 15 30.45 33.36 -0.91
CA GLY A 15 29.73 32.47 -1.82
C GLY A 15 28.24 32.58 -1.54
N LEU A 16 27.52 33.25 -2.45
CA LEU A 16 26.07 33.43 -2.44
C LEU A 16 25.36 32.06 -2.50
N SER A 17 25.06 31.47 -1.35
CA SER A 17 24.18 30.31 -1.26
C SER A 17 22.77 30.73 -1.66
N LEU A 18 22.40 30.43 -2.91
CA LEU A 18 21.02 30.39 -3.37
C LEU A 18 20.27 29.42 -2.44
N LEU A 19 19.58 29.94 -1.42
CA LEU A 19 18.48 29.21 -0.83
C LEU A 19 17.41 29.10 -1.92
N ALA A 20 17.44 28.00 -2.67
CA ALA A 20 16.26 27.54 -3.37
C ALA A 20 15.21 27.28 -2.29
N THR A 21 14.35 28.26 -2.04
CA THR A 21 13.07 28.04 -1.39
C THR A 21 12.31 27.09 -2.32
N ALA A 22 12.43 25.78 -2.09
CA ALA A 22 11.44 24.86 -2.57
C ALA A 22 10.14 25.31 -1.92
N SER A 23 9.32 26.06 -2.66
CA SER A 23 7.93 26.25 -2.27
C SER A 23 7.39 24.84 -2.01
N PRO A 24 6.81 24.56 -0.84
CA PRO A 24 6.12 23.31 -0.68
C PRO A 24 5.03 23.35 -1.76
N ILE A 25 5.17 22.50 -2.77
CA ILE A 25 4.03 22.11 -3.57
C ILE A 25 3.18 21.32 -2.58
N VAL A 26 2.43 22.03 -1.74
CA VAL A 26 1.12 21.57 -1.30
C VAL A 26 0.31 21.62 -2.58
N GLY A 27 0.59 20.66 -3.45
CA GLY A 27 -0.04 20.60 -4.75
C GLY A 27 -1.49 20.28 -4.50
N ASP A 28 -2.37 20.94 -5.23
CA ASP A 28 -3.77 20.58 -5.38
C ASP A 28 -3.94 19.21 -6.09
N TRP A 29 -3.11 18.23 -5.74
CA TRP A 29 -3.13 16.88 -6.30
C TRP A 29 -4.45 16.20 -5.96
N GLU A 30 -5.06 16.55 -4.82
CA GLU A 30 -6.39 16.06 -4.45
C GLU A 30 -7.44 16.45 -5.49
N ASN A 31 -7.37 17.66 -6.04
CA ASN A 31 -8.25 18.13 -7.12
C ASN A 31 -8.00 17.41 -8.45
N SER A 32 -6.87 16.71 -8.59
CA SER A 32 -6.56 15.89 -9.75
C SER A 32 -7.05 14.44 -9.63
N VAL A 33 -7.56 14.04 -8.46
CA VAL A 33 -8.21 12.73 -8.26
C VAL A 33 -9.60 12.79 -8.86
N ARG A 34 -9.84 11.97 -9.88
CA ARG A 34 -11.15 11.92 -10.54
C ARG A 34 -12.12 11.05 -9.73
N PRO A 35 -13.44 11.34 -9.81
CA PRO A 35 -14.45 10.44 -9.30
C PRO A 35 -14.29 9.03 -9.89
N PHE A 36 -14.34 8.03 -9.03
CA PHE A 36 -14.13 6.65 -9.41
C PHE A 36 -15.34 6.10 -10.18
N ALA A 37 -15.13 5.75 -11.45
CA ALA A 37 -16.15 5.19 -12.33
C ALA A 37 -15.62 3.99 -13.13
N ARG A 38 -16.32 2.86 -13.06
CA ARG A 38 -15.96 1.65 -13.79
C ARG A 38 -15.96 1.89 -15.31
N GLY A 39 -14.91 1.42 -15.98
CA GLY A 39 -14.81 1.49 -17.44
C GLY A 39 -15.53 0.34 -18.15
N ALA A 40 -15.50 0.37 -19.49
CA ALA A 40 -16.29 -0.54 -20.32
C ALA A 40 -15.64 -1.91 -20.58
N PHE A 41 -14.40 -2.13 -20.14
CA PHE A 41 -13.72 -3.40 -20.40
C PHE A 41 -14.33 -4.55 -19.60
N PRO A 42 -14.31 -5.77 -20.17
CA PRO A 42 -14.95 -6.92 -19.55
C PRO A 42 -14.26 -7.33 -18.26
N ASP A 43 -15.07 -7.95 -17.38
CA ASP A 43 -14.60 -8.48 -16.11
C ASP A 43 -13.49 -9.50 -16.27
N LEU A 44 -12.59 -9.50 -15.28
CA LEU A 44 -11.62 -10.56 -15.16
C LEU A 44 -12.37 -11.84 -14.75
N LYS A 45 -12.18 -12.89 -15.54
CA LYS A 45 -12.67 -14.24 -15.20
C LYS A 45 -11.95 -14.72 -13.93
N PRO A 46 -12.58 -15.62 -13.14
CA PRO A 46 -11.91 -16.23 -12.00
C PRO A 46 -10.54 -16.76 -12.40
N VAL A 47 -9.52 -16.41 -11.64
CA VAL A 47 -8.13 -16.73 -11.96
C VAL A 47 -7.36 -17.04 -10.69
N ARG A 48 -6.41 -17.98 -10.81
CA ARG A 48 -5.41 -18.27 -9.79
C ARG A 48 -4.05 -17.93 -10.35
N VAL A 49 -3.26 -17.17 -9.60
CA VAL A 49 -1.91 -16.78 -9.97
C VAL A 49 -0.95 -17.22 -8.87
N GLN A 50 0.19 -17.77 -9.27
CA GLN A 50 1.24 -18.21 -8.36
C GLN A 50 2.51 -17.44 -8.65
N TYR A 51 3.11 -16.89 -7.61
CA TYR A 51 4.33 -16.12 -7.68
C TYR A 51 5.42 -16.78 -6.86
N GLY A 52 6.63 -16.82 -7.42
CA GLY A 52 7.85 -17.15 -6.70
C GLY A 52 8.73 -15.91 -6.59
N PHE A 53 9.23 -15.64 -5.39
CA PHE A 53 10.15 -14.54 -5.12
C PHE A 53 11.51 -15.12 -4.76
N GLY A 54 12.58 -14.61 -5.37
CA GLY A 54 13.90 -15.20 -5.20
C GLY A 54 15.00 -14.44 -5.91
N TRP A 55 16.23 -14.88 -5.69
CA TRP A 55 17.44 -14.37 -6.35
C TRP A 55 18.30 -15.54 -6.83
N ASN A 56 18.94 -15.40 -7.98
CA ASN A 56 19.91 -16.38 -8.51
C ASN A 56 19.39 -17.84 -8.51
N GLY A 57 18.11 -18.05 -8.85
CA GLY A 57 17.49 -19.38 -8.87
C GLY A 57 17.08 -19.95 -7.51
N LEU A 58 17.29 -19.23 -6.41
CA LEU A 58 16.85 -19.60 -5.07
C LEU A 58 15.49 -18.98 -4.76
N THR A 59 14.48 -19.81 -4.52
CA THR A 59 13.16 -19.35 -4.07
C THR A 59 13.18 -19.02 -2.58
N ALA A 60 12.96 -17.75 -2.26
CA ALA A 60 12.93 -17.22 -0.90
C ALA A 60 11.50 -17.10 -0.33
N ALA A 61 10.50 -16.93 -1.20
CA ALA A 61 9.10 -16.90 -0.81
C ALA A 61 8.20 -17.32 -1.96
N THR A 62 6.97 -17.69 -1.64
CA THR A 62 5.92 -17.94 -2.62
C THR A 62 4.65 -17.20 -2.23
N ALA A 63 3.82 -16.85 -3.23
CA ALA A 63 2.47 -16.37 -3.01
C ALA A 63 1.47 -17.05 -3.96
N ASP A 64 0.29 -17.35 -3.45
CA ASP A 64 -0.86 -17.85 -4.20
C ASP A 64 -1.98 -16.83 -4.09
N LEU A 65 -2.47 -16.34 -5.22
CA LEU A 65 -3.55 -15.37 -5.31
C LEU A 65 -4.70 -15.97 -6.11
N ARG A 66 -5.92 -15.77 -5.64
CA ARG A 66 -7.16 -16.21 -6.28
C ARG A 66 -8.11 -15.03 -6.38
N LEU A 67 -8.53 -14.71 -7.61
CA LEU A 67 -9.67 -13.86 -7.85
C LEU A 67 -10.87 -14.75 -8.15
N LEU A 68 -11.95 -14.52 -7.40
CA LEU A 68 -13.21 -15.25 -7.52
C LEU A 68 -14.35 -14.24 -7.68
N ARG A 69 -15.46 -14.68 -8.27
CA ARG A 69 -16.75 -13.98 -8.18
C ARG A 69 -17.62 -14.72 -7.19
N THR A 70 -18.20 -14.01 -6.22
CA THR A 70 -19.08 -14.58 -5.20
C THR A 70 -20.52 -14.66 -5.72
N PRO A 71 -21.40 -15.46 -5.07
CA PRO A 71 -22.83 -15.48 -5.39
C PRO A 71 -23.51 -14.12 -5.21
N ASP A 72 -23.06 -13.32 -4.24
CA ASP A 72 -23.59 -11.99 -3.91
C ASP A 72 -23.07 -10.89 -4.83
N ASP A 73 -22.60 -11.24 -6.04
CA ASP A 73 -22.09 -10.30 -7.04
C ASP A 73 -20.90 -9.44 -6.57
N HIS A 74 -19.97 -10.04 -5.82
CA HIS A 74 -18.70 -9.40 -5.44
C HIS A 74 -17.51 -10.09 -6.11
N PHE A 75 -16.43 -9.32 -6.30
CA PHE A 75 -15.10 -9.89 -6.46
C PHE A 75 -14.49 -10.17 -5.10
N LYS A 76 -13.96 -11.38 -4.94
CA LYS A 76 -13.17 -11.78 -3.78
C LYS A 76 -11.74 -12.05 -4.24
N VAL A 77 -10.79 -11.33 -3.66
CA VAL A 77 -9.36 -11.57 -3.83
C VAL A 77 -8.85 -12.25 -2.57
N GLU A 78 -8.34 -13.47 -2.70
CA GLU A 78 -7.66 -14.19 -1.62
C GLU A 78 -6.19 -14.30 -1.99
N ALA A 79 -5.28 -13.90 -1.10
CA ALA A 79 -3.86 -14.11 -1.29
C ALA A 79 -3.22 -14.71 -0.05
N ASN A 80 -2.28 -15.63 -0.25
CA ASN A 80 -1.48 -16.23 0.80
C ASN A 80 -0.02 -16.17 0.37
N GLY A 81 0.84 -15.55 1.18
CA GLY A 81 2.28 -15.45 0.95
C GLY A 81 3.07 -16.02 2.12
N HIS A 82 4.20 -16.65 1.87
CA HIS A 82 5.09 -17.12 2.93
C HIS A 82 6.53 -17.27 2.47
N THR A 83 7.48 -17.05 3.38
CA THR A 83 8.89 -17.38 3.15
C THR A 83 9.10 -18.89 3.16
N THR A 84 10.07 -19.37 2.37
CA THR A 84 10.38 -20.80 2.17
C THR A 84 11.86 -21.10 2.37
N GLY A 85 12.20 -22.38 2.60
CA GLY A 85 13.58 -22.85 2.65
C GLY A 85 14.47 -22.08 3.64
N LEU A 86 15.70 -21.75 3.22
CA LEU A 86 16.66 -21.00 4.04
C LEU A 86 16.15 -19.61 4.42
N ALA A 87 15.39 -18.95 3.55
CA ALA A 87 14.80 -17.65 3.84
C ALA A 87 13.80 -17.73 5.01
N LYS A 88 12.99 -18.79 5.12
CA LYS A 88 12.09 -19.01 6.28
C LYS A 88 12.87 -19.22 7.58
N SER A 89 14.04 -19.87 7.50
CA SER A 89 14.93 -20.08 8.65
C SER A 89 15.59 -18.79 9.14
N LEU A 90 15.83 -17.82 8.26
CA LEU A 90 16.34 -16.49 8.64
C LEU A 90 15.18 -15.57 9.07
N TRP A 91 14.08 -15.62 8.34
CA TRP A 91 12.91 -14.76 8.51
C TRP A 91 11.63 -15.54 8.25
N ASN A 92 11.02 -16.09 9.30
CA ASN A 92 9.73 -16.76 9.18
C ASN A 92 8.63 -15.70 9.07
N PHE A 93 8.09 -15.52 7.87
CA PHE A 93 7.01 -14.58 7.57
C PHE A 93 5.91 -15.29 6.78
N GLU A 94 4.67 -15.03 7.17
CA GLU A 94 3.46 -15.53 6.53
C GLU A 94 2.45 -14.37 6.46
N ALA A 95 1.78 -14.21 5.32
CA ALA A 95 0.76 -13.21 5.09
C ALA A 95 -0.48 -13.86 4.47
N LYS A 96 -1.65 -13.43 4.93
CA LYS A 96 -2.94 -13.78 4.33
C LYS A 96 -3.70 -12.50 4.09
N HIS A 97 -4.33 -12.39 2.93
CA HIS A 97 -5.10 -11.24 2.52
C HIS A 97 -6.43 -11.70 1.92
N VAL A 98 -7.51 -11.05 2.30
CA VAL A 98 -8.84 -11.21 1.72
C VAL A 98 -9.42 -9.83 1.45
N GLY A 99 -9.60 -9.51 0.17
CA GLY A 99 -10.28 -8.29 -0.28
C GLY A 99 -11.64 -8.60 -0.87
N ILE A 100 -12.63 -7.77 -0.56
CA ILE A 100 -13.99 -7.81 -1.10
C ILE A 100 -14.26 -6.51 -1.82
N VAL A 101 -14.66 -6.62 -3.09
CA VAL A 101 -14.94 -5.49 -3.99
C VAL A 101 -16.30 -5.71 -4.64
N GLU A 102 -17.16 -4.70 -4.63
CA GLU A 102 -18.48 -4.73 -5.28
C GLU A 102 -18.31 -4.93 -6.79
N ALA A 103 -18.87 -5.99 -7.38
CA ALA A 103 -18.54 -6.31 -8.77
C ALA A 103 -19.11 -5.28 -9.73
N ARG A 104 -20.22 -4.60 -9.39
CA ARG A 104 -20.87 -3.62 -10.28
C ARG A 104 -20.13 -2.30 -10.35
N THR A 105 -19.74 -1.77 -9.20
CA THR A 105 -19.14 -0.43 -9.07
C THR A 105 -17.63 -0.47 -9.00
N LEU A 106 -17.04 -1.64 -8.76
CA LEU A 106 -15.64 -1.84 -8.40
C LEU A 106 -15.23 -1.02 -7.18
N ARG A 107 -16.13 -0.77 -6.24
CA ARG A 107 -15.79 -0.10 -4.97
C ARG A 107 -15.34 -1.13 -3.94
N PRO A 108 -14.34 -0.81 -3.11
CA PRO A 108 -13.94 -1.70 -2.04
C PRO A 108 -15.04 -1.74 -0.99
N VAL A 109 -15.22 -2.91 -0.38
CA VAL A 109 -16.14 -3.11 0.74
C VAL A 109 -15.33 -3.34 2.00
N GLN A 110 -14.44 -4.35 1.95
CA GLN A 110 -13.64 -4.75 3.09
C GLN A 110 -12.31 -5.35 2.64
N VAL A 111 -11.28 -5.15 3.45
CA VAL A 111 -10.02 -5.90 3.39
C VAL A 111 -9.74 -6.48 4.77
N SER A 112 -9.32 -7.74 4.81
CA SER A 112 -8.79 -8.40 5.99
C SER A 112 -7.40 -8.95 5.67
N GLU A 113 -6.43 -8.60 6.50
CA GLU A 113 -5.04 -9.03 6.35
C GLU A 113 -4.52 -9.58 7.67
N THR A 114 -3.82 -10.71 7.59
CA THR A 114 -3.08 -11.29 8.70
C THR A 114 -1.62 -11.45 8.31
N GLU A 115 -0.73 -10.77 9.02
CA GLU A 115 0.72 -10.94 8.90
C GLU A 115 1.27 -11.64 10.16
N THR A 116 2.07 -12.67 9.99
CA THR A 116 2.70 -13.41 11.07
C THR A 116 4.20 -13.45 10.88
N VAL A 117 4.93 -13.04 11.91
CA VAL A 117 6.37 -13.27 12.08
C VAL A 117 6.61 -14.07 13.34
N ARG A 118 7.84 -14.57 13.55
CA ARG A 118 8.18 -15.44 14.70
C ARG A 118 7.66 -14.95 16.05
N SER A 119 7.79 -13.66 16.33
CA SER A 119 7.47 -13.08 17.64
C SER A 119 6.14 -12.34 17.68
N LYS A 120 5.48 -12.12 16.52
CA LYS A 120 4.34 -11.22 16.43
C LYS A 120 3.35 -11.63 15.36
N LYS A 121 2.11 -11.26 15.58
CA LYS A 121 1.04 -11.32 14.60
C LYS A 121 0.38 -9.96 14.48
N TRP A 122 0.06 -9.53 13.28
CA TRP A 122 -0.80 -8.39 13.01
C TRP A 122 -2.05 -8.88 12.30
N ASP A 123 -3.20 -8.48 12.81
CA ASP A 123 -4.47 -8.60 12.11
C ASP A 123 -4.94 -7.18 11.78
N SER A 124 -5.27 -6.94 10.51
CA SER A 124 -5.74 -5.67 10.00
C SER A 124 -7.06 -5.85 9.28
N GLU A 125 -8.04 -5.03 9.63
CA GLU A 125 -9.32 -4.97 8.96
C GLU A 125 -9.56 -3.54 8.50
N LEU A 126 -9.88 -3.38 7.22
CA LEU A 126 -10.24 -2.11 6.61
C LEU A 126 -11.68 -2.21 6.14
N ASN A 127 -12.53 -1.31 6.61
CA ASN A 127 -13.92 -1.20 6.18
C ASN A 127 -14.07 0.11 5.42
N TYR A 128 -14.51 0.02 4.16
CA TYR A 128 -14.60 1.16 3.26
C TYR A 128 -16.03 1.72 3.26
N THR A 129 -16.14 3.04 3.32
CA THR A 129 -17.41 3.79 3.21
C THR A 129 -17.31 4.82 2.09
N ALA A 130 -18.39 5.55 1.82
CA ALA A 130 -18.35 6.61 0.82
C ALA A 130 -17.42 7.78 1.21
N GLU A 131 -17.21 7.98 2.52
CA GLU A 131 -16.47 9.08 3.13
C GLU A 131 -15.00 8.75 3.39
N GLY A 132 -14.61 7.47 3.33
CA GLY A 132 -13.24 7.04 3.60
C GLY A 132 -13.11 5.58 4.04
N VAL A 133 -12.15 5.32 4.91
CA VAL A 133 -11.85 3.97 5.41
C VAL A 133 -11.63 3.97 6.92
N ILE A 134 -12.22 2.99 7.58
CA ILE A 134 -12.00 2.70 9.00
C ILE A 134 -11.05 1.51 9.09
N SER A 135 -9.88 1.74 9.67
CA SER A 135 -8.85 0.73 9.90
C SER A 135 -8.86 0.26 11.34
N GLN A 136 -8.94 -1.04 11.56
CA GLN A 136 -8.70 -1.69 12.84
C GLN A 136 -7.45 -2.54 12.72
N ARG A 137 -6.47 -2.31 13.58
CA ARG A 137 -5.23 -3.11 13.63
C ARG A 137 -5.00 -3.67 15.01
N ARG A 138 -4.83 -4.99 15.09
CA ARG A 138 -4.49 -5.75 16.29
C ARG A 138 -3.08 -6.28 16.16
N GLU A 139 -2.19 -5.94 17.09
CA GLU A 139 -0.87 -6.56 17.25
C GLU A 139 -0.92 -7.53 18.43
N GLN A 140 -0.48 -8.77 18.20
CA GLN A 140 -0.28 -9.76 19.24
C GLN A 140 1.21 -10.10 19.35
N ARG A 141 1.74 -10.11 20.57
CA ARG A 141 3.10 -10.55 20.91
C ARG A 141 3.04 -11.39 22.19
N GLY A 142 3.18 -12.71 22.06
CA GLY A 142 2.96 -13.63 23.19
C GLY A 142 1.53 -13.49 23.73
N SER A 143 1.38 -13.25 25.03
CA SER A 143 0.10 -12.97 25.69
C SER A 143 -0.34 -11.50 25.56
N SER A 144 0.53 -10.59 25.12
CA SER A 144 0.19 -9.17 24.97
C SER A 144 -0.57 -8.93 23.67
N VAL A 145 -1.72 -8.25 23.78
CA VAL A 145 -2.54 -7.82 22.65
C VAL A 145 -2.72 -6.31 22.72
N LYS A 146 -2.46 -5.63 21.61
CA LYS A 146 -2.72 -4.19 21.43
C LYS A 146 -3.65 -4.00 20.25
N SER A 147 -4.65 -3.14 20.39
CA SER A 147 -5.55 -2.77 19.30
C SER A 147 -5.48 -1.26 19.07
N LYS A 148 -5.59 -0.86 17.80
CA LYS A 148 -5.68 0.55 17.40
C LYS A 148 -6.67 0.68 16.26
N THR A 149 -7.64 1.58 16.43
CA THR A 149 -8.54 2.02 15.37
C THR A 149 -8.07 3.35 14.82
N ARG A 150 -8.16 3.54 13.50
CA ARG A 150 -7.90 4.80 12.81
C ARG A 150 -8.95 5.02 11.74
N GLU A 151 -9.23 6.27 11.46
CA GLU A 151 -10.06 6.67 10.34
C GLU A 151 -9.22 7.49 9.38
N PHE A 152 -9.41 7.24 8.08
CA PHE A 152 -8.88 8.08 7.02
C PHE A 152 -10.06 8.58 6.19
N LYS A 153 -10.29 9.89 6.23
CA LYS A 153 -11.42 10.55 5.58
C LYS A 153 -10.97 11.10 4.24
N PHE A 154 -11.27 10.36 3.18
CA PHE A 154 -11.05 10.78 1.80
C PHE A 154 -12.12 10.10 0.93
N PRO A 155 -12.92 10.87 0.17
CA PRO A 155 -13.97 10.28 -0.64
C PRO A 155 -13.38 9.38 -1.73
N SER A 156 -14.05 8.26 -2.00
CA SER A 156 -13.63 7.31 -3.05
C SER A 156 -12.25 6.67 -2.84
N VAL A 157 -11.76 6.55 -1.60
CA VAL A 157 -10.55 5.78 -1.32
C VAL A 157 -10.73 4.31 -1.74
N GLN A 158 -9.70 3.73 -2.34
CA GLN A 158 -9.74 2.39 -2.92
C GLN A 158 -8.96 1.40 -2.05
N SER A 159 -9.30 0.11 -2.13
CA SER A 159 -8.31 -0.92 -1.77
C SER A 159 -7.38 -1.17 -2.95
N LEU A 160 -6.23 -1.79 -2.70
CA LEU A 160 -5.31 -2.18 -3.77
C LEU A 160 -6.01 -3.07 -4.82
N ASP A 161 -6.79 -4.05 -4.37
CA ASP A 161 -7.55 -4.95 -5.24
C ASP A 161 -8.55 -4.19 -6.12
N SER A 162 -9.28 -3.27 -5.50
CA SER A 162 -10.27 -2.42 -6.13
C SER A 162 -9.65 -1.51 -7.19
N ALA A 163 -8.52 -0.87 -6.86
CA ALA A 163 -7.76 -0.03 -7.77
C ALA A 163 -7.24 -0.82 -8.98
N LEU A 164 -6.73 -2.04 -8.78
CA LEU A 164 -6.25 -2.88 -9.88
C LEU A 164 -7.39 -3.32 -10.81
N LEU A 165 -8.53 -3.73 -10.25
CA LEU A 165 -9.72 -4.08 -11.05
C LEU A 165 -10.24 -2.87 -11.83
N TYR A 166 -10.24 -1.69 -11.20
CA TYR A 166 -10.61 -0.44 -11.87
C TYR A 166 -9.69 -0.10 -13.02
N LEU A 167 -8.37 -0.09 -12.80
CA LEU A 167 -7.40 0.23 -13.84
C LEU A 167 -7.56 -0.72 -15.03
N ARG A 168 -7.79 -2.01 -14.77
CA ARG A 168 -8.09 -3.00 -15.81
C ARG A 168 -9.38 -2.71 -16.57
N SER A 169 -10.38 -2.11 -15.92
CA SER A 169 -11.66 -1.78 -16.56
C SER A 169 -11.57 -0.58 -17.50
N GLN A 170 -10.51 0.23 -17.39
CA GLN A 170 -10.36 1.47 -18.16
C GLN A 170 -9.77 1.25 -19.56
N PRO A 171 -10.20 2.02 -20.57
CA PRO A 171 -9.57 2.07 -21.89
C PRO A 171 -8.33 2.97 -21.85
N LEU A 172 -7.30 2.58 -21.09
CA LEU A 172 -6.08 3.36 -20.92
C LEU A 172 -5.33 3.49 -22.25
N GLN A 173 -4.95 4.73 -22.59
CA GLN A 173 -4.11 5.04 -23.76
C GLN A 173 -2.64 5.12 -23.35
N ASP A 174 -1.74 5.00 -24.32
CA ASP A 174 -0.32 5.21 -24.09
C ASP A 174 -0.08 6.62 -23.52
N GLY A 175 0.64 6.69 -22.40
CA GLY A 175 0.88 7.94 -21.69
C GLY A 175 -0.29 8.45 -20.83
N ALA A 176 -1.39 7.69 -20.71
CA ALA A 176 -2.47 8.03 -19.79
C ALA A 176 -1.98 8.04 -18.34
N VAL A 177 -2.46 9.02 -17.56
CA VAL A 177 -2.14 9.16 -16.14
C VAL A 177 -3.42 9.03 -15.34
N GLU A 178 -3.52 7.98 -14.54
CA GLU A 178 -4.57 7.78 -13.55
C GLU A 178 -4.04 8.06 -12.15
N ARG A 179 -4.84 8.76 -11.34
CA ARG A 179 -4.51 9.11 -9.95
C ARG A 179 -5.56 8.53 -9.02
N ILE A 180 -5.13 7.62 -8.16
CA ILE A 180 -6.00 6.84 -7.28
C ILE A 180 -5.46 6.95 -5.86
N VAL A 181 -6.34 7.11 -4.88
CA VAL A 181 -6.00 7.08 -3.46
C VAL A 181 -6.30 5.70 -2.92
N VAL A 182 -5.31 5.08 -2.29
CA VAL A 182 -5.36 3.70 -1.74
C VAL A 182 -4.99 3.72 -0.27
#